data_AF-A0A8K0KEZ1-F1
#
_entry.id   AF-A0A8K0KEZ1-F1
#
_cell.length_a   1.000
_cell.length_b   1.000
_cell.length_c   1.000
_cell.angle_alpha   90.00
_cell.angle_beta   90.00
_cell.angle_gamma   90.00
#
_symmetry.space_group_name_H-M   'P 1'
#
loop_
_entity.id
_entity.type
_entity.pdbx_description
1 polymer ?
#
loop_
_entity_poly.entity_id
_entity_poly.type
_entity_poly.pdbx_seq_one_letter_code
_entity_poly.pdbx_strand_id
1 'polypeptide(L)'
;MSKNLYLILRKTSEKHGHKLYPNYNRVRLAKNAAYPEGISVSEEKCEVELSALLTHTASRIITTLSLQISGKAVSSCTLMCKYGFDGSSGHSQYKQKWHQDGKTDESTFMSSLVPLRLIDDNSAFSDLVPLCVVENFRLDPKIFYSLP
;
A
#
# COMPACT_ATOMS: atom_id res chain seq x y z
N MET A 1 -4.69 -7.49 12.14
CA MET A 1 -4.26 -8.06 13.44
C MET A 1 -3.38 -7.06 14.17
N SER A 2 -3.62 -6.77 15.45
CA SER A 2 -2.78 -5.85 16.24
C SER A 2 -1.45 -6.50 16.64
N LYS A 3 -0.45 -5.68 17.00
CA LYS A 3 0.85 -6.17 17.52
C LYS A 3 0.66 -7.12 18.71
N ASN A 4 -0.21 -6.76 19.65
CA ASN A 4 -0.44 -7.56 20.85
C ASN A 4 -1.06 -8.93 20.50
N LEU A 5 -2.05 -8.94 19.61
CA LEU A 5 -2.69 -10.17 19.17
C LEU A 5 -1.68 -11.08 18.42
N TYR A 6 -0.83 -10.50 17.59
CA TYR A 6 0.26 -11.24 16.93
C TYR A 6 1.22 -11.88 17.94
N LEU A 7 1.63 -11.14 18.98
CA LEU A 7 2.51 -11.65 20.02
C LEU A 7 1.86 -12.76 20.84
N ILE A 8 0.57 -12.65 21.14
CA ILE A 8 -0.21 -13.71 21.80
C ILE A 8 -0.23 -14.96 20.92
N LEU A 9 -0.60 -14.82 19.64
CA LEU A 9 -0.65 -15.93 18.69
C LEU A 9 0.69 -16.66 18.57
N ARG A 10 1.79 -15.89 18.46
CA ARG A 10 3.14 -16.45 18.41
C ARG A 10 3.48 -17.21 19.68
N LYS A 11 3.24 -16.63 20.86
CA LYS A 11 3.49 -17.28 22.16
C LYS A 11 2.68 -18.57 22.31
N THR A 12 1.42 -18.56 21.86
CA THR A 12 0.56 -19.75 21.87
C THR A 12 1.13 -20.84 20.96
N SER A 13 1.58 -20.51 19.75
CA SER A 13 2.25 -21.46 18.85
C SER A 13 3.51 -22.06 19.48
N GLU A 14 4.35 -21.23 20.08
CA GLU A 14 5.58 -21.65 20.74
C GLU A 14 5.30 -22.56 21.95
N LYS A 15 4.23 -22.28 22.72
CA LYS A 15 3.77 -23.13 23.84
C LYS A 15 3.39 -24.54 23.39
N HIS A 16 2.86 -24.69 22.18
CA HIS A 16 2.53 -26.00 21.60
C HIS A 16 3.70 -26.62 20.81
N GLY A 17 4.92 -26.07 20.94
CA GLY A 17 6.12 -26.62 20.30
C GLY A 17 6.30 -26.23 18.83
N HIS A 18 5.48 -25.33 18.28
CA HIS A 18 5.54 -24.93 16.88
C HIS A 18 6.13 -23.53 16.70
N LYS A 19 7.16 -23.38 15.86
CA LYS A 19 7.80 -22.09 15.52
C LYS A 19 7.30 -21.54 14.18
N LEU A 20 5.99 -21.33 14.06
CA LEU A 20 5.35 -20.89 12.81
C LEU A 20 5.57 -19.42 12.50
N TYR A 21 5.56 -18.56 13.52
CA TYR A 21 5.55 -17.11 13.34
C TYR A 21 6.92 -16.50 13.62
N PRO A 22 7.44 -15.63 12.73
CA PRO A 22 8.68 -14.93 12.99
C PRO A 22 8.54 -14.00 14.20
N ASN A 23 9.67 -13.61 14.80
CA ASN A 23 9.63 -12.57 15.82
C ASN A 23 9.07 -11.26 15.23
N TYR A 24 8.49 -10.41 16.09
CA TYR A 24 7.87 -9.17 15.63
C TYR A 24 8.89 -8.20 15.02
N ASN A 25 10.17 -8.29 15.40
CA ASN A 25 11.23 -7.46 14.82
C ASN A 25 11.39 -7.71 13.32
N ARG A 26 11.31 -8.97 12.86
CA ARG A 26 11.34 -9.30 11.43
C ARG A 26 10.13 -8.72 10.69
N VAL A 27 8.94 -8.76 11.30
CA VAL A 27 7.73 -8.12 10.75
C VAL A 27 7.92 -6.61 10.65
N ARG A 28 8.46 -5.97 11.69
CA ARG A 28 8.75 -4.53 11.71
C ARG A 28 9.73 -4.15 10.59
N LEU A 29 10.82 -4.92 10.43
CA LEU A 29 11.79 -4.69 9.35
C LEU A 29 11.15 -4.84 7.97
N ALA A 30 10.31 -5.86 7.78
CA ALA A 30 9.58 -6.04 6.53
C ALA A 30 8.58 -4.90 6.24
N LYS A 31 7.90 -4.38 7.26
CA LYS A 31 7.05 -3.18 7.13
C LYS A 31 7.86 -1.97 6.69
N ASN A 32 9.02 -1.75 7.33
CA ASN A 32 9.87 -0.61 7.02
C ASN A 32 10.39 -0.66 5.58
N ALA A 33 10.78 -1.84 5.10
CA ALA A 33 11.19 -2.05 3.70
C ALA A 33 10.04 -1.82 2.69
N ALA A 34 8.78 -1.89 3.14
CA ALA A 34 7.61 -1.69 2.31
C ALA A 34 7.13 -0.22 2.25
N TYR A 35 7.77 0.71 2.96
CA TYR A 35 7.46 2.13 2.85
C TYR A 35 8.30 2.79 1.74
N PRO A 36 7.71 3.67 0.92
CA PRO A 36 8.48 4.52 0.01
C PRO A 36 9.31 5.55 0.80
N GLU A 37 10.36 6.06 0.17
CA GLU A 37 11.14 7.16 0.72
C GLU A 37 10.40 8.51 0.56
N GLY A 38 10.81 9.52 1.34
CA GLY A 38 10.29 10.88 1.18
C GLY A 38 8.86 11.10 1.68
N ILE A 39 8.36 10.26 2.60
CA ILE A 39 7.07 10.48 3.27
C ILE A 39 7.19 11.71 4.17
N SER A 40 6.32 12.70 3.92
CA SER A 40 6.17 13.90 4.74
C SER A 40 4.87 13.83 5.52
N VAL A 41 4.94 14.02 6.84
CA VAL A 41 3.78 13.96 7.72
C VAL A 41 3.72 15.25 8.54
N SER A 42 2.58 15.92 8.50
CA SER A 42 2.23 17.04 9.37
C SER A 42 0.94 16.73 10.14
N GLU A 43 0.48 17.65 10.97
CA GLU A 43 -0.83 17.51 11.64
C GLU A 43 -1.98 17.43 10.63
N GLU A 44 -1.88 18.14 9.50
CA GLU A 44 -2.98 18.33 8.56
C GLU A 44 -2.96 17.35 7.38
N LYS A 45 -1.78 16.83 7.02
CA LYS A 45 -1.64 15.98 5.84
C LYS A 45 -0.47 15.00 5.94
N CYS A 46 -0.58 13.94 5.15
CA CYS A 46 0.48 12.99 4.87
C CYS A 46 0.63 12.89 3.36
N GLU A 47 1.83 13.14 2.84
CA GLU A 47 2.09 13.14 1.41
C GLU A 47 3.40 12.44 1.07
N VAL A 48 3.47 11.91 -0.14
CA VAL A 48 4.67 11.30 -0.71
C VAL A 48 4.81 11.79 -2.15
N GLU A 49 6.06 11.98 -2.57
CA GLU A 49 6.37 12.41 -3.92
C GLU A 49 5.98 11.31 -4.93
N LEU A 50 5.33 11.69 -6.03
CA LEU A 50 4.73 10.72 -6.95
C LEU A 50 5.80 9.85 -7.62
N SER A 51 6.96 10.42 -7.97
CA SER A 51 8.05 9.64 -8.56
C SER A 51 8.63 8.63 -7.58
N ALA A 52 8.81 9.00 -6.31
CA ALA A 52 9.21 8.09 -5.24
C ALA A 52 8.21 6.94 -5.06
N LEU A 53 6.90 7.23 -5.05
CA LEU A 53 5.85 6.21 -4.92
C LEU A 53 5.84 5.24 -6.12
N LEU A 54 5.92 5.76 -7.35
CA LEU A 54 5.93 4.96 -8.58
C LEU A 54 7.18 4.09 -8.67
N THR A 55 8.36 4.65 -8.36
CA THR A 55 9.63 3.93 -8.38
C THR A 55 9.64 2.80 -7.35
N HIS A 56 9.19 3.08 -6.12
CA HIS A 56 9.09 2.09 -5.07
C HIS A 56 8.12 0.96 -5.43
N THR A 57 6.94 1.31 -5.96
CA THR A 57 5.93 0.35 -6.41
C THR A 57 6.46 -0.54 -7.53
N ALA A 58 7.08 0.04 -8.57
CA ALA A 58 7.69 -0.69 -9.68
C ALA A 58 8.79 -1.64 -9.20
N SER A 59 9.71 -1.16 -8.36
CA SER A 59 10.80 -1.96 -7.81
C SER A 59 10.28 -3.17 -7.01
N ARG A 60 9.25 -2.98 -6.19
CA ARG A 60 8.63 -4.07 -5.43
C ARG A 60 7.94 -5.10 -6.31
N ILE A 61 7.23 -4.64 -7.34
CA ILE A 61 6.59 -5.54 -8.32
C ILE A 61 7.64 -6.36 -9.05
N ILE A 62 8.68 -5.71 -9.59
CA ILE A 62 9.77 -6.38 -10.31
C ILE A 62 10.47 -7.39 -9.42
N THR A 63 10.80 -7.01 -8.17
CA THR A 63 11.43 -7.93 -7.21
C THR A 63 10.53 -9.13 -6.90
N THR A 64 9.22 -8.92 -6.79
CA THR A 64 8.27 -10.00 -6.53
C THR A 64 8.16 -10.95 -7.73
N LEU A 65 8.12 -10.41 -8.95
CA LEU A 65 8.08 -11.20 -10.19
C LEU A 65 9.40 -11.91 -10.49
N SER A 66 10.54 -11.28 -10.25
CA SER A 66 11.86 -11.89 -10.50
C SER A 66 12.14 -13.05 -9.54
N LEU A 67 11.61 -13.00 -8.31
CA LEU A 67 11.59 -14.14 -7.40
C LEU A 67 10.71 -15.30 -7.93
N GLN A 68 9.74 -15.01 -8.80
CA GLN A 68 8.83 -16.00 -9.39
C GLN A 68 9.31 -16.52 -10.76
N ILE A 69 10.05 -15.71 -11.52
CA ILE A 69 10.50 -16.01 -12.89
C ILE A 69 12.02 -16.16 -12.88
N SER A 70 12.50 -17.40 -12.90
CA SER A 70 13.93 -17.71 -12.94
C SER A 70 14.58 -17.17 -14.23
N GLY A 71 15.37 -16.11 -14.10
CA GLY A 71 16.49 -15.85 -15.02
C GLY A 71 16.25 -15.00 -16.27
N LYS A 72 15.12 -14.32 -16.45
CA LYS A 72 14.99 -13.30 -17.52
C LYS A 72 15.37 -11.92 -17.02
N ALA A 73 16.38 -11.32 -17.65
CA ALA A 73 16.74 -9.93 -17.43
C ALA A 73 15.68 -9.03 -18.09
N VAL A 74 15.01 -8.22 -17.29
CA VAL A 74 14.09 -7.17 -17.76
C VAL A 74 14.95 -5.97 -18.20
N SER A 75 14.90 -5.61 -19.48
CA SER A 75 15.70 -4.49 -20.01
C SER A 75 14.99 -3.14 -19.89
N SER A 76 13.67 -3.11 -20.10
CA SER A 76 12.84 -1.92 -20.00
C SER A 76 11.38 -2.32 -19.79
N CYS A 77 10.69 -1.59 -18.91
CA CYS A 77 9.30 -1.85 -18.58
C CYS A 77 8.47 -0.58 -18.55
N THR A 78 7.22 -0.71 -18.97
CA THR A 78 6.19 0.31 -18.83
C THR A 78 5.21 -0.09 -17.72
N LEU A 79 5.11 0.73 -16.67
CA LEU A 79 4.11 0.58 -15.61
C LEU A 79 2.87 1.44 -15.92
N MET A 80 1.75 0.78 -16.16
CA MET A 80 0.45 1.43 -16.32
C MET A 80 -0.26 1.51 -14.97
N CYS A 81 -0.69 2.71 -14.58
CA CYS A 81 -1.39 2.96 -13.33
C CYS A 81 -2.76 3.61 -13.57
N LYS A 82 -3.68 3.40 -12.65
CA LYS A 82 -4.89 4.22 -12.46
C LYS A 82 -4.69 5.09 -11.22
N TYR A 83 -5.15 6.33 -11.24
CA TYR A 83 -5.18 7.19 -10.07
C TYR A 83 -6.57 7.81 -9.91
N GLY A 84 -6.87 8.27 -8.70
CA GLY A 84 -8.11 8.95 -8.36
C GLY A 84 -8.02 9.59 -6.99
N PHE A 85 -9.07 10.30 -6.59
CA PHE A 85 -9.18 10.90 -5.28
C PHE A 85 -10.62 10.89 -4.81
N ASP A 86 -10.82 10.84 -3.51
CA ASP A 86 -12.15 10.87 -2.89
C ASP A 86 -12.09 11.58 -1.53
N GLY A 87 -13.25 12.07 -1.08
CA GLY A 87 -13.42 12.75 0.20
C GLY A 87 -14.57 12.17 1.01
N SER A 88 -14.36 12.02 2.31
CA SER A 88 -15.38 11.53 3.25
C SER A 88 -15.46 12.44 4.47
N SER A 89 -16.66 12.58 5.03
CA SER A 89 -16.97 13.40 6.22
C SER A 89 -17.67 12.58 7.30
N GLY A 90 -17.91 13.18 8.47
CA GLY A 90 -18.54 12.51 9.61
C GLY A 90 -17.62 11.52 10.33
N HIS A 91 -16.29 11.68 10.18
CA HIS A 91 -15.31 10.90 10.93
C HIS A 91 -15.30 11.32 12.40
N SER A 92 -14.91 10.38 13.28
CA SER A 92 -14.76 10.67 14.71
C SER A 92 -13.66 11.69 14.91
N GLN A 93 -14.01 12.83 15.51
CA GLN A 93 -13.06 13.89 15.82
C GLN A 93 -12.23 13.52 17.05
N TYR A 94 -10.91 13.64 16.94
CA TYR A 94 -10.02 13.48 18.08
C TYR A 94 -9.91 14.81 18.84
N LYS A 95 -9.80 14.74 20.18
CA LYS A 95 -9.51 15.92 21.03
C LYS A 95 -8.04 16.36 20.92
N GLN A 96 -7.47 16.25 19.73
CA GLN A 96 -6.11 16.67 19.45
C GLN A 96 -6.05 18.20 19.47
N LYS A 97 -5.00 18.74 20.10
CA LYS A 97 -4.72 20.16 20.03
C LYS A 97 -4.02 20.43 18.69
N TRP A 98 -4.57 21.35 17.93
CA TRP A 98 -3.99 21.82 16.68
C TRP A 98 -3.09 23.03 16.94
N HIS A 99 -2.05 23.19 16.12
CA HIS A 99 -1.24 24.41 16.17
C HIS A 99 -2.03 25.66 15.74
N GLN A 100 -3.09 25.50 14.94
CA GLN A 100 -3.96 26.58 14.47
C GLN A 100 -5.40 26.37 14.95
N ASP A 101 -6.04 27.45 15.42
CA ASP A 101 -7.45 27.42 15.81
C ASP A 101 -8.37 27.18 14.60
N GLY A 102 -9.47 26.44 14.81
CA GLY A 102 -10.49 26.19 13.80
C GLY A 102 -10.22 24.99 12.87
N LYS A 103 -9.18 24.19 13.13
CA LYS A 103 -8.93 22.93 12.42
C LYS A 103 -9.79 21.80 12.99
N THR A 104 -10.19 20.88 12.11
CA THR A 104 -10.98 19.68 12.44
C THR A 104 -10.51 18.50 11.59
N ASP A 105 -10.61 17.31 12.14
CA ASP A 105 -10.33 16.01 11.53
C ASP A 105 -11.63 15.23 11.18
N GLU A 106 -12.78 15.92 11.19
CA GLU A 106 -14.08 15.33 10.82
C GLU A 106 -14.14 14.84 9.37
N SER A 107 -13.31 15.39 8.50
CA SER A 107 -13.27 15.06 7.08
C SER A 107 -11.87 14.63 6.67
N THR A 108 -11.81 13.67 5.76
CA THR A 108 -10.57 13.16 5.16
C THR A 108 -10.68 13.24 3.65
N PHE A 109 -9.63 13.73 3.00
CA PHE A 109 -9.47 13.71 1.55
C PHE A 109 -8.24 12.88 1.20
N MET A 110 -8.40 11.94 0.27
CA MET A 110 -7.35 10.97 -0.07
C MET A 110 -7.17 10.88 -1.57
N SER A 111 -5.92 10.96 -2.03
CA SER A 111 -5.52 10.53 -3.37
C SER A 111 -5.01 9.10 -3.33
N SER A 112 -5.33 8.32 -4.36
CA SER A 112 -4.97 6.91 -4.48
C SER A 112 -4.42 6.60 -5.86
N LEU A 113 -3.49 5.64 -5.91
CA LEU A 113 -2.89 5.14 -7.14
C LEU A 113 -2.82 3.60 -7.09
N VAL A 114 -3.19 2.96 -8.19
CA VAL A 114 -3.24 1.51 -8.32
C VAL A 114 -2.45 1.09 -9.57
N PRO A 115 -1.42 0.25 -9.44
CA PRO A 115 -0.75 -0.34 -10.60
C PRO A 115 -1.69 -1.34 -11.28
N LEU A 116 -1.87 -1.20 -12.59
CA LEU A 116 -2.74 -2.06 -13.40
C LEU A 116 -1.96 -3.11 -14.18
N ARG A 117 -0.85 -2.71 -14.80
CA ARG A 117 -0.08 -3.58 -15.69
C ARG A 117 1.38 -3.18 -15.72
N LEU A 118 2.27 -4.17 -15.78
CA LEU A 118 3.69 -3.99 -16.09
C LEU A 118 3.97 -4.72 -17.41
N ILE A 119 4.46 -3.99 -18.41
CA ILE A 119 4.75 -4.51 -19.74
C ILE A 119 6.26 -4.48 -19.91
N ASP A 120 6.88 -5.62 -20.19
CA ASP A 120 8.27 -5.70 -20.65
C ASP A 120 8.29 -5.46 -22.15
N ASP A 121 9.10 -4.51 -22.61
CA ASP A 121 9.13 -4.14 -24.03
C ASP A 121 9.64 -5.30 -24.91
N ASN A 122 10.32 -6.29 -24.32
CA ASN A 122 10.85 -7.46 -25.01
C ASN A 122 10.00 -8.74 -24.87
N SER A 123 8.95 -8.73 -24.05
CA SER A 123 8.12 -9.92 -23.78
C SER A 123 6.64 -9.58 -23.92
N ALA A 124 5.93 -10.32 -24.79
CA ALA A 124 4.48 -10.24 -24.84
C ALA A 124 3.86 -10.75 -23.52
N PHE A 125 3.24 -9.83 -22.80
CA PHE A 125 2.28 -10.01 -21.71
C PHE A 125 2.75 -10.77 -20.45
N SER A 126 2.78 -10.02 -19.34
CA SER A 126 2.38 -10.56 -18.04
C SER A 126 1.30 -9.67 -17.48
N ASP A 127 0.04 -10.12 -17.51
CA ASP A 127 -1.01 -9.45 -16.74
C ASP A 127 -0.64 -9.63 -15.27
N LEU A 128 -0.25 -8.53 -14.63
CA LEU A 128 -0.22 -8.50 -13.19
C LEU A 128 -1.66 -8.68 -12.72
N VAL A 129 -1.88 -9.68 -11.85
CA VAL A 129 -3.09 -9.72 -11.02
C VAL A 129 -3.24 -8.31 -10.46
N PRO A 130 -4.40 -7.64 -10.63
CA PRO A 130 -4.58 -6.29 -10.14
C PRO A 130 -4.11 -6.26 -8.69
N LEU A 131 -3.04 -5.50 -8.45
CA LEU A 131 -2.53 -5.29 -7.11
C LEU A 131 -3.56 -4.37 -6.45
N CYS A 132 -4.61 -4.98 -5.90
CA CYS A 132 -5.44 -4.32 -4.91
C CYS A 132 -4.49 -3.87 -3.81
N VAL A 133 -4.22 -2.57 -3.73
CA VAL A 133 -3.86 -1.97 -2.46
C VAL A 133 -5.09 -2.21 -1.60
N VAL A 134 -5.00 -3.23 -0.74
CA VAL A 134 -6.05 -3.55 0.23
C VAL A 134 -6.05 -2.43 1.27
N GLU A 135 -6.80 -1.38 0.98
CA GLU A 135 -7.56 -0.70 2.01
C GLU A 135 -8.99 -1.23 1.92
N ASN A 136 -9.45 -1.78 3.04
CA ASN A 136 -10.71 -2.51 3.13
C ASN A 136 -11.90 -1.63 2.75
N PHE A 137 -12.38 -1.65 1.51
CA PHE A 137 -13.79 -1.37 1.24
C PHE A 137 -14.31 -2.19 0.06
N ARG A 138 -15.38 -2.93 0.34
CA ARG A 138 -16.16 -3.72 -0.59
C ARG A 138 -16.90 -2.73 -1.50
N LEU A 139 -16.57 -2.67 -2.79
CA LEU A 139 -17.34 -1.90 -3.76
C LEU A 139 -17.96 -2.84 -4.80
N ASP A 140 -19.27 -2.70 -4.95
CA ASP A 140 -20.10 -3.41 -5.93
C ASP A 140 -19.72 -3.02 -7.36
N PRO A 141 -19.67 -3.96 -8.31
CA PRO A 141 -19.21 -3.71 -9.67
C PRO A 141 -20.36 -3.23 -10.56
N LYS A 142 -20.91 -2.05 -10.29
CA LYS A 142 -21.74 -1.31 -11.26
C LYS A 142 -21.58 0.18 -11.03
N ILE A 143 -20.74 0.83 -11.82
CA ILE A 143 -20.92 2.16 -12.43
C ILE A 143 -19.68 2.37 -13.32
N PHE A 144 -19.81 1.99 -14.58
CA PHE A 144 -19.06 2.62 -15.68
C PHE A 144 -20.14 3.30 -16.51
N TYR A 145 -20.03 4.62 -16.71
CA TYR A 145 -20.03 5.31 -17.99
C TYR A 145 -20.36 6.80 -17.86
N SER A 146 -19.65 7.56 -18.71
CA SER A 146 -19.92 8.87 -19.30
C SER A 146 -20.02 10.09 -18.39
N LEU A 147 -19.06 11.00 -18.55
CA LEU A 147 -19.32 12.42 -18.58
C LEU A 147 -18.59 13.04 -19.80
N PRO A 148 -19.13 14.15 -20.34
CA PRO A 148 -18.94 14.61 -21.73
C PRO A 148 -17.56 15.16 -22.06
#